data_AF-A0A4P5WSU5-F1
#
_entry.id   AF-A0A4P5WSU5-F1
#
_cell.length_a   1.000
_cell.length_b   1.000
_cell.length_c   1.000
_cell.angle_alpha   90.00
_cell.angle_beta   90.00
_cell.angle_gamma   90.00
#
_symmetry.space_group_name_H-M   'P 1'
#
loop_
_entity.id
_entity.type
_entity.pdbx_description
1 polymer ?
#
loop_
_entity_poly.entity_id
_entity_poly.type
_entity_poly.pdbx_seq_one_letter_code
_entity_poly.pdbx_strand_id
1 'polypeptide(L)'
;MSAPNPSQTPSSGKNQPTPESPFAPPEQTTPSDAKKAYNVVTDTVTGVNLRWSDNKFQAVFVAGSVVVLTPLGAALAALNPSWSLPWFGGAGVGAFAGLVFGVFTSGIWLGIYRFFQHLRGRHD
;
A
#
# COMPACT_ATOMS: atom_id res chain seq x y z
N MET A 1 35.74 42.65 56.45
CA MET A 1 34.28 42.86 56.36
C MET A 1 33.82 42.04 55.16
N SER A 2 33.54 40.75 55.36
CA SER A 2 32.22 40.12 55.63
C SER A 2 31.28 40.12 54.41
N ALA A 3 31.04 38.92 53.86
CA ALA A 3 30.00 38.54 52.90
C ALA A 3 28.57 38.69 53.52
N PRO A 4 27.41 38.53 52.83
CA PRO A 4 27.09 37.41 51.91
C PRO A 4 26.13 37.69 50.73
N ASN A 5 26.00 36.67 49.86
CA ASN A 5 24.85 36.43 48.99
C ASN A 5 23.69 35.81 49.80
N PRO A 6 22.41 36.08 49.49
CA PRO A 6 21.51 34.93 49.37
C PRO A 6 20.48 35.03 48.24
N SER A 7 20.31 33.89 47.59
CA SER A 7 19.16 33.51 46.76
C SER A 7 17.83 33.56 47.56
N GLN A 8 16.73 33.93 46.91
CA GLN A 8 15.36 33.54 47.31
C GLN A 8 14.50 33.16 46.10
N THR A 9 14.51 31.85 45.82
CA THR A 9 13.45 30.84 45.64
C THR A 9 11.95 31.24 45.42
N PRO A 10 11.04 30.28 45.10
CA PRO A 10 10.07 30.36 43.99
C PRO A 10 8.61 30.58 44.45
N SER A 11 7.73 31.10 43.58
CA SER A 11 6.29 31.13 43.86
C SER A 11 5.51 30.31 42.83
N SER A 12 5.26 29.06 43.23
CA SER A 12 4.17 28.22 42.73
C SER A 12 2.83 28.93 42.96
N GLY A 13 1.99 29.03 41.92
CA GLY A 13 0.71 29.74 42.03
C GLY A 13 -0.23 29.49 40.86
N LYS A 14 -0.89 28.32 40.90
CA LYS A 14 -2.25 28.02 40.44
C LYS A 14 -2.70 28.45 39.03
N ASN A 15 -3.14 27.43 38.27
CA ASN A 15 -4.06 27.55 37.14
C ASN A 15 -5.19 28.56 37.43
N GLN A 16 -5.29 29.61 36.61
CA GLN A 16 -6.54 30.33 36.40
C GLN A 16 -6.71 30.53 34.88
N PRO A 17 -7.87 30.18 34.29
CA PRO A 17 -8.07 30.25 32.86
C PRO A 17 -8.22 31.73 32.46
N THR A 18 -7.31 32.22 31.63
CA THR A 18 -7.44 33.52 30.97
C THR A 18 -8.66 33.45 30.03
N PRO A 19 -9.54 34.47 30.00
CA PRO A 19 -10.72 34.45 29.12
C PRO A 19 -10.28 34.33 27.67
N GLU A 20 -10.83 33.37 26.94
CA GLU A 20 -10.65 33.26 25.49
C GLU A 20 -11.12 34.59 24.85
N SER A 21 -10.16 35.35 24.33
CA SER A 21 -10.44 36.50 23.48
C SER A 21 -11.18 35.99 22.23
N PRO A 22 -12.37 36.52 21.89
CA PRO A 22 -13.08 36.15 20.66
C PRO A 22 -12.30 36.46 19.38
N PHE A 23 -11.16 37.16 19.49
CA PHE A 23 -10.29 37.57 18.41
C PHE A 23 -8.85 37.08 18.64
N ALA A 24 -8.66 35.78 18.87
CA ALA A 24 -7.36 35.19 18.55
C ALA A 24 -7.21 35.20 17.01
N PRO A 25 -6.13 35.77 16.44
CA PRO A 25 -5.83 35.57 15.03
C PRO A 25 -5.83 34.05 14.77
N PRO A 26 -6.44 33.56 13.68
CA PRO A 26 -6.41 32.14 13.39
C PRO A 26 -4.95 31.71 13.40
N GLU A 27 -4.64 30.72 14.24
CA GLU A 27 -3.33 30.12 14.33
C GLU A 27 -2.89 29.79 12.91
N GLN A 28 -1.92 30.55 12.39
CA GLN A 28 -1.50 30.41 11.01
C GLN A 28 -0.87 29.04 10.88
N THR A 29 -1.65 28.09 10.37
CA THR A 29 -1.17 26.76 9.98
C THR A 29 0.10 26.98 9.19
N THR A 30 1.23 26.49 9.72
CA THR A 30 2.50 26.71 9.05
C THR A 30 2.40 26.11 7.65
N PRO A 31 3.10 26.65 6.64
CA PRO A 31 3.06 26.11 5.27
C PRO A 31 3.33 24.59 5.19
N SER A 32 4.01 24.01 6.20
CA SER A 32 4.21 22.57 6.32
C SER A 32 2.96 21.79 6.73
N ASP A 33 2.05 22.36 7.51
CA ASP A 33 0.84 21.66 7.99
C ASP A 33 -0.21 21.56 6.88
N ALA A 34 -0.36 22.61 6.08
CA ALA A 34 -1.18 22.56 4.87
C ALA A 34 -0.64 21.55 3.84
N LYS A 35 0.69 21.46 3.71
CA LYS A 35 1.34 20.48 2.82
C LYS A 35 1.17 19.04 3.32
N LYS A 36 1.23 18.81 4.64
CA LYS A 36 0.93 17.50 5.25
C LYS A 36 -0.53 17.11 5.06
N ALA A 37 -1.46 18.02 5.32
CA ALA A 37 -2.89 17.79 5.10
C ALA A 37 -3.18 17.50 3.62
N TYR A 38 -2.57 18.27 2.71
CA TYR A 38 -2.67 18.03 1.27
C TYR A 38 -2.10 16.66 0.87
N ASN A 39 -0.96 16.25 1.42
CA ASN A 39 -0.38 14.94 1.13
C ASN A 39 -1.25 13.80 1.69
N VAL A 40 -1.82 13.93 2.88
CA VAL A 40 -2.74 12.92 3.44
C VAL A 40 -4.01 12.82 2.61
N VAL A 41 -4.61 13.96 2.26
CA VAL A 41 -5.81 13.99 1.41
C VAL A 41 -5.48 13.47 0.03
N THR A 42 -4.33 13.82 -0.55
CA THR A 42 -3.90 13.30 -1.85
C THR A 42 -3.65 11.79 -1.77
N ASP A 43 -2.93 11.28 -0.77
CA ASP A 43 -2.68 9.84 -0.59
C ASP A 43 -3.98 9.05 -0.35
N THR A 44 -4.99 9.67 0.26
CA THR A 44 -6.30 9.04 0.52
C THR A 44 -7.26 9.14 -0.65
N VAL A 45 -7.27 10.27 -1.39
CA VAL A 45 -8.25 10.59 -2.44
C VAL A 45 -7.73 10.26 -3.83
N THR A 46 -6.45 10.53 -4.12
CA THR A 46 -5.78 9.94 -5.29
C THR A 46 -5.42 8.47 -5.04
N GLY A 47 -5.44 8.05 -3.76
CA GLY A 47 -6.13 6.85 -3.29
C GLY A 47 -5.44 5.52 -3.53
N VAL A 48 -4.45 5.46 -4.39
CA VAL A 48 -3.56 4.31 -4.48
C VAL A 48 -2.22 4.89 -4.89
N ASN A 49 -1.22 4.80 -4.02
CA ASN A 49 0.15 4.75 -4.49
C ASN A 49 0.22 3.52 -5.40
N LEU A 50 -0.17 3.64 -6.67
CA LEU A 50 0.07 2.63 -7.67
C LEU A 50 1.60 2.55 -7.67
N ARG A 51 2.16 1.53 -7.02
CA ARG A 51 3.43 0.95 -7.42
C ARG A 51 3.20 0.44 -8.84
N TRP A 52 3.20 1.38 -9.79
CA TRP A 52 2.83 1.18 -11.18
C TRP A 52 3.70 0.08 -11.79
N SER A 53 4.96 -0.02 -11.37
CA SER A 53 5.87 -1.10 -11.78
C SER A 53 5.39 -2.47 -11.33
N ASP A 54 5.10 -2.65 -10.04
CA ASP A 54 4.77 -3.95 -9.46
C ASP A 54 3.39 -4.42 -9.93
N ASN A 55 2.42 -3.49 -9.97
CA ASN A 55 1.06 -3.78 -10.42
C ASN A 55 1.03 -4.06 -11.93
N LYS A 56 1.89 -3.41 -12.73
CA LYS A 56 2.04 -3.69 -14.17
C LYS A 56 2.67 -5.06 -14.40
N PHE A 57 3.71 -5.43 -13.65
CA PHE A 57 4.30 -6.76 -13.76
C PHE A 57 3.29 -7.85 -13.42
N GLN A 58 2.56 -7.67 -12.30
CA GLN A 58 1.52 -8.61 -11.89
C GLN A 58 0.42 -8.71 -12.95
N ALA A 59 -0.08 -7.59 -13.48
CA ALA A 59 -1.10 -7.58 -14.52
C ALA A 59 -0.64 -8.29 -15.81
N VAL A 60 0.58 -8.01 -16.27
CA VAL A 60 1.15 -8.66 -17.46
C VAL A 60 1.32 -10.16 -17.24
N PHE A 61 1.81 -10.57 -16.07
CA PHE A 61 2.00 -11.98 -15.76
C PHE A 61 0.67 -12.74 -15.65
N VAL A 62 -0.34 -12.14 -15.00
CA VAL A 62 -1.70 -12.72 -14.92
C VAL A 62 -2.31 -12.81 -16.31
N ALA A 63 -2.24 -11.75 -17.11
CA ALA A 63 -2.75 -11.76 -18.48
C ALA A 63 -2.04 -12.82 -19.34
N GLY A 64 -0.71 -12.91 -19.27
CA GLY A 64 0.06 -13.93 -19.97
C GLY A 64 -0.33 -15.35 -19.55
N SER A 65 -0.54 -15.58 -18.26
CA SER A 65 -0.98 -16.87 -17.73
C SER A 65 -2.37 -17.26 -18.27
N VAL A 66 -3.32 -16.33 -18.27
CA VAL A 66 -4.65 -16.56 -18.84
C VAL A 66 -4.57 -16.86 -20.34
N VAL A 67 -3.79 -16.07 -21.09
CA VAL A 67 -3.60 -16.25 -22.54
C VAL A 67 -3.00 -17.62 -22.88
N VAL A 68 -2.11 -18.15 -22.03
CA VAL A 68 -1.50 -19.48 -22.24
C VAL A 68 -2.42 -20.61 -21.79
N LEU A 69 -3.06 -20.51 -20.62
CA LEU A 69 -3.87 -21.62 -20.08
C LEU A 69 -5.25 -21.73 -20.74
N THR A 70 -5.79 -20.66 -21.33
CA THR A 70 -7.07 -20.70 -22.06
C THR A 70 -7.05 -21.69 -23.25
N PRO A 71 -6.14 -21.59 -24.24
CA PRO A 71 -6.08 -22.55 -25.34
C PRO A 71 -5.70 -23.95 -24.86
N LEU A 72 -4.90 -24.07 -23.81
CA LEU A 72 -4.58 -25.37 -23.21
C LEU A 72 -5.83 -26.04 -22.62
N GLY A 73 -6.66 -25.30 -21.88
CA GLY A 73 -7.92 -25.80 -21.34
C GLY A 73 -8.92 -26.18 -22.44
N ALA A 74 -9.00 -25.38 -23.51
CA ALA A 74 -9.81 -25.70 -24.68
C ALA A 74 -9.37 -27.00 -25.35
N ALA A 75 -8.06 -27.17 -25.55
CA ALA A 75 -7.47 -28.38 -26.11
C ALA A 75 -7.72 -29.60 -25.21
N LEU A 76 -7.55 -29.46 -23.89
CA LEU A 76 -7.83 -30.54 -22.95
C LEU A 76 -9.29 -30.98 -22.99
N ALA A 77 -10.26 -30.06 -23.03
CA ALA A 77 -11.66 -30.42 -23.17
C ALA A 77 -11.96 -31.12 -24.51
N ALA A 78 -11.37 -30.64 -25.61
CA ALA A 78 -11.55 -31.25 -26.93
C ALA A 78 -10.94 -32.67 -27.01
N LEU A 79 -9.82 -32.92 -26.33
CA LEU A 79 -9.15 -34.21 -26.28
C LEU A 79 -9.78 -35.19 -25.29
N ASN A 80 -10.71 -34.74 -24.44
CA ASN A 80 -11.39 -35.56 -23.44
C ASN A 80 -12.92 -35.54 -23.62
N PRO A 81 -13.46 -36.25 -24.63
CA PRO A 81 -14.91 -36.27 -24.90
C PRO A 81 -15.75 -36.79 -23.72
N SER A 82 -15.16 -37.62 -22.85
CA SER A 82 -15.81 -38.16 -21.65
C SER A 82 -16.20 -37.09 -20.63
N TRP A 83 -15.60 -35.90 -20.68
CA TRP A 83 -15.93 -34.80 -19.78
C TRP A 83 -17.26 -34.12 -20.12
N SER A 84 -17.85 -34.42 -21.29
CA SER A 84 -19.08 -33.79 -21.78
C SER A 84 -19.02 -32.26 -21.74
N LEU A 85 -17.82 -31.69 -21.87
CA LEU A 85 -17.54 -30.27 -21.74
C LEU A 85 -17.25 -29.70 -23.13
N PRO A 86 -17.97 -28.66 -23.59
CA PRO A 86 -17.66 -28.03 -24.85
C PRO A 86 -16.28 -27.35 -24.79
N TRP A 87 -15.63 -27.18 -25.94
CA TRP A 87 -14.28 -26.60 -26.02
C TRP A 87 -14.19 -25.22 -25.33
N PHE A 88 -15.22 -24.38 -25.41
CA PHE A 88 -15.26 -23.08 -24.74
C PHE A 88 -15.43 -23.20 -23.21
N GLY A 89 -16.05 -24.28 -22.73
CA GLY A 89 -16.08 -24.61 -21.31
C GLY A 89 -14.68 -24.97 -20.80
N GLY A 90 -13.94 -25.77 -21.58
CA GLY A 90 -12.53 -26.02 -21.33
C GLY A 90 -11.68 -24.76 -21.35
N ALA A 91 -11.93 -23.87 -22.31
CA ALA A 91 -11.28 -22.57 -22.40
C ALA A 91 -11.53 -21.72 -21.14
N GLY A 92 -12.77 -21.70 -20.65
CA GLY A 92 -13.14 -20.98 -19.42
C GLY A 92 -12.45 -21.53 -18.17
N VAL A 93 -12.38 -22.85 -18.02
CA VAL A 93 -11.64 -23.50 -16.92
C VAL A 93 -10.15 -23.18 -17.02
N GLY A 94 -9.57 -23.23 -18.22
CA GLY A 94 -8.18 -22.84 -18.47
C GLY A 94 -7.91 -21.37 -18.13
N ALA A 95 -8.80 -20.46 -18.52
CA ALA A 95 -8.70 -19.04 -18.20
C ALA A 95 -8.73 -18.80 -16.68
N PHE A 96 -9.65 -19.45 -15.97
CA PHE A 96 -9.73 -19.37 -14.51
C PHE A 96 -8.48 -19.94 -13.83
N ALA A 97 -8.01 -21.10 -14.28
CA ALA A 97 -6.77 -21.69 -13.79
C ALA A 97 -5.57 -20.75 -14.03
N GLY A 98 -5.51 -20.10 -15.20
CA GLY A 98 -4.48 -19.12 -15.53
C GLY A 98 -4.55 -17.87 -14.67
N LEU A 99 -5.75 -17.41 -14.28
CA LEU A 99 -5.92 -16.31 -13.35
C LEU A 99 -5.40 -16.69 -11.96
N VAL A 100 -5.85 -17.83 -11.42
CA VAL A 100 -5.40 -18.34 -10.11
C VAL A 100 -3.88 -18.52 -10.12
N PHE A 101 -3.36 -19.25 -11.10
CA PHE A 101 -1.92 -19.46 -11.25
C PHE A 101 -1.16 -18.13 -11.37
N GLY A 102 -1.65 -17.21 -12.20
CA GLY A 102 -1.04 -15.91 -12.43
C GLY A 102 -0.97 -15.08 -11.15
N VAL A 103 -2.06 -15.00 -10.39
CA VAL A 103 -2.15 -14.17 -9.18
C VAL A 103 -1.25 -14.73 -8.08
N PHE A 104 -1.35 -16.03 -7.80
CA PHE A 104 -0.59 -16.64 -6.70
C PHE A 104 0.90 -16.75 -7.03
N THR A 105 1.25 -17.17 -8.25
CA THR A 105 2.67 -17.35 -8.62
C THR A 105 3.40 -16.01 -8.69
N SER A 106 2.79 -14.96 -9.26
CA SER A 106 3.41 -13.63 -9.27
C SER A 106 3.58 -13.05 -7.87
N GLY A 107 2.57 -13.19 -7.00
CA GLY A 107 2.63 -12.73 -5.61
C GLY A 107 3.69 -13.47 -4.78
N ILE A 108 3.73 -14.80 -4.86
CA ILE A 108 4.71 -15.62 -4.13
C ILE A 108 6.13 -15.32 -4.62
N TRP A 109 6.34 -15.19 -5.94
CA TRP A 109 7.66 -14.89 -6.49
C TRP A 109 8.20 -13.54 -5.99
N LEU A 110 7.37 -12.50 -5.97
CA LEU A 110 7.75 -11.19 -5.44
C LEU A 110 8.02 -11.25 -3.93
N GLY A 111 7.25 -12.04 -3.18
CA GLY A 111 7.51 -12.30 -1.76
C GLY A 111 8.88 -12.93 -1.52
N ILE A 112 9.22 -13.96 -2.30
CA ILE A 112 10.53 -14.62 -2.24
C ILE A 112 11.65 -13.66 -2.65
N TYR A 113 11.48 -12.95 -3.76
CA TYR A 113 12.46 -11.98 -4.24
C TYR A 113 12.78 -10.93 -3.16
N ARG A 114 11.72 -10.36 -2.54
CA ARG A 114 11.86 -9.35 -1.50
C ARG A 114 12.50 -9.90 -0.23
N PHE A 115 12.19 -11.14 0.13
CA PHE A 115 12.83 -11.83 1.26
C PHE A 115 14.35 -11.96 1.05
N PHE A 116 14.79 -12.40 -0.13
CA PHE A 116 16.23 -12.49 -0.45
C PHE A 116 16.90 -11.11 -0.56
N GLN A 117 16.19 -10.10 -1.07
CA GLN A 117 16.71 -8.73 -1.14
C GLN A 117 16.93 -8.15 0.26
N HIS A 118 15.99 -8.41 1.17
CA HIS A 118 16.09 -8.02 2.58
C HIS A 118 17.25 -8.72 3.28
N LEU A 119 17.44 -10.03 3.08
CA LEU A 119 18.61 -10.77 3.61
C LEU A 119 19.95 -10.25 3.07
N ARG A 120 19.97 -9.65 1.88
CA ARG A 120 21.16 -9.06 1.26
C ARG A 120 21.43 -7.62 1.69
N GLY A 121 20.64 -7.04 2.59
CA GLY A 121 20.82 -5.68 3.11
C GLY A 121 20.60 -4.57 2.07
N ARG A 122 20.05 -4.91 0.88
CA ARG A 122 19.64 -3.91 -0.11
C ARG A 122 18.17 -3.57 0.12
N HIS A 123 17.95 -2.40 0.71
CA HIS A 123 16.63 -1.83 0.91
C HIS A 123 16.31 -0.94 -0.29
N ASP A 124 15.60 -1.49 -1.27
CA ASP A 124 14.93 -0.72 -2.33
C ASP A 124 13.40 -0.86 -2.17
#